data_AF-A0A5N6UNL1-F1
#
_entry.id   AF-A0A5N6UNL1-F1
#
_cell.length_a   1.000
_cell.length_b   1.000
_cell.length_c   1.000
_cell.angle_alpha   90.00
_cell.angle_beta   90.00
_cell.angle_gamma   90.00
#
_symmetry.space_group_name_H-M   'P 1'
#
loop_
_entity.id
_entity.type
_entity.pdbx_description
1 polymer ?
#
loop_
_entity_poly.entity_id
_entity_poly.type
_entity_poly.pdbx_seq_one_letter_code
_entity_poly.pdbx_strand_id
1 'polypeptide(L)'
;MWMYALNARLEALRHDKCVYEYQATCTLHSVTAIAVNPGNLSESRAIRVNTSGKLHFISRFIIQPLQPLLKYKDPTMRTAAEASIDVPDLAVDPQFTGVKGYFTWKEQDTSSPESLDAAKQQKLWEKTLQWVELAEEDLSL
;
A
#
# COMPACT_ATOMS: atom_id res chain seq x y z
N MET A 1 2.32 0.28 -7.73
CA MET A 1 1.56 0.19 -9.00
C MET A 1 0.07 0.45 -8.82
N TRP A 2 -0.68 -0.41 -8.12
CA TRP A 2 -2.17 -0.34 -8.14
C TRP A 2 -2.74 0.94 -7.56
N MET A 3 -2.16 1.42 -6.45
CA MET A 3 -2.60 2.66 -5.81
C MET A 3 -2.53 3.88 -6.76
N TYR A 4 -1.52 3.98 -7.62
CA TYR A 4 -1.42 5.09 -8.58
C TYR A 4 -2.51 5.00 -9.65
N ALA A 5 -2.75 3.79 -10.19
CA ALA A 5 -3.82 3.55 -11.15
C ALA A 5 -5.22 3.83 -10.58
N LEU A 6 -5.42 3.49 -9.30
CA LEU A 6 -6.66 3.74 -8.58
C LEU A 6 -6.87 5.23 -8.31
N ASN A 7 -5.85 5.94 -7.80
CA ASN A 7 -5.94 7.38 -7.60
C ASN A 7 -6.24 8.14 -8.90
N ALA A 8 -5.62 7.75 -10.02
CA ALA A 8 -5.91 8.37 -11.32
C ALA A 8 -7.38 8.24 -11.74
N ARG A 9 -8.02 7.10 -11.45
CA ARG A 9 -9.45 6.86 -11.71
C ARG A 9 -10.35 7.65 -10.76
N LEU A 10 -10.04 7.60 -9.45
CA LEU A 10 -10.75 8.41 -8.44
C LEU A 10 -10.69 9.92 -8.76
N GLU A 11 -9.58 10.39 -9.30
CA GLU A 11 -9.42 11.76 -9.78
C GLU A 11 -10.23 12.05 -11.04
N ALA A 12 -10.30 11.13 -12.00
CA ALA A 12 -11.14 11.27 -13.19
C ALA A 12 -12.62 11.45 -12.82
N LEU A 13 -13.12 10.63 -11.88
CA LEU A 13 -14.50 10.74 -11.35
C LEU A 13 -14.77 12.07 -10.66
N ARG A 14 -13.76 12.72 -10.09
CA ARG A 14 -13.91 14.02 -9.43
C ARG A 14 -14.15 15.16 -10.43
N HIS A 15 -13.66 15.01 -11.66
CA HIS A 15 -13.79 16.03 -12.70
C HIS A 15 -15.09 15.90 -13.51
N ASP A 16 -15.66 14.70 -13.61
CA ASP A 16 -16.93 14.48 -14.30
C ASP A 16 -18.15 14.63 -13.37
N LYS A 17 -18.85 15.76 -13.57
CA LYS A 17 -20.23 16.11 -13.15
C LYS A 17 -20.89 15.25 -12.04
N CYS A 18 -20.75 15.71 -10.80
CA CYS A 18 -21.71 15.42 -9.71
C CYS A 18 -23.08 16.13 -9.85
N VAL A 19 -23.48 16.51 -11.08
CA VAL A 19 -24.64 17.39 -11.30
C VAL A 19 -25.89 16.59 -11.74
N TYR A 20 -25.74 15.35 -12.24
CA TYR A 20 -26.88 14.60 -12.80
C TYR A 20 -26.87 13.08 -12.57
N GLU A 21 -25.91 12.51 -11.82
CA GLU A 21 -25.70 11.05 -11.75
C GLU A 21 -25.81 10.47 -10.32
N TYR A 22 -26.03 9.15 -10.23
CA TYR A 22 -26.39 8.35 -9.06
C TYR A 22 -25.58 8.69 -7.80
N GLN A 23 -26.25 8.84 -6.65
CA GLN A 23 -25.69 9.33 -5.39
C GLN A 23 -24.43 8.59 -4.90
N ALA A 24 -24.19 7.34 -5.33
CA ALA A 24 -22.98 6.59 -4.99
C ALA A 24 -21.68 7.12 -5.65
N THR A 25 -21.71 7.56 -6.91
CA THR A 25 -20.48 8.02 -7.62
C THR A 25 -19.93 9.30 -7.00
N CYS A 26 -20.81 10.18 -6.52
CA CYS A 26 -20.43 11.38 -5.77
C CYS A 26 -19.89 11.10 -4.37
N THR A 27 -19.89 9.87 -3.85
CA THR A 27 -19.30 9.60 -2.52
C THR A 27 -17.80 9.31 -2.56
N LEU A 28 -17.22 9.08 -3.75
CA LEU A 28 -15.83 8.65 -3.89
C LEU A 28 -14.84 9.81 -4.10
N HIS A 29 -15.30 11.04 -4.29
CA HIS A 29 -14.44 12.21 -4.55
C HIS A 29 -13.47 12.55 -3.39
N SER A 30 -13.78 12.08 -2.18
CA SER A 30 -12.96 12.25 -0.97
C SER A 30 -12.10 11.03 -0.66
N VAL A 31 -12.26 9.93 -1.39
CA VAL A 31 -11.48 8.71 -1.21
C VAL A 31 -10.12 8.90 -1.86
N THR A 32 -9.07 8.55 -1.13
CA THR A 32 -7.71 8.45 -1.68
C THR A 32 -7.16 7.07 -1.40
N ALA A 33 -6.23 6.64 -2.27
CA ALA A 33 -5.49 5.42 -2.09
C ALA A 33 -4.04 5.73 -1.70
N ILE A 34 -3.52 4.99 -0.71
CA ILE A 34 -2.12 5.04 -0.32
C ILE A 34 -1.52 3.64 -0.32
N ALA A 35 -0.20 3.56 -0.45
CA ALA A 35 0.56 2.33 -0.24
C ALA A 35 1.66 2.61 0.79
N VAL A 36 1.85 1.68 1.72
CA VAL A 36 2.76 1.88 2.85
C VAL A 36 3.80 0.78 2.87
N ASN A 37 5.07 1.17 2.97
CA ASN A 37 6.16 0.31 3.34
C ASN A 37 6.35 0.34 4.86
N PRO A 38 5.99 -0.74 5.58
CA PRO A 38 6.10 -0.80 7.03
C PRO A 38 7.55 -1.00 7.52
N GLY A 39 8.52 -1.07 6.61
CA GLY A 39 9.92 -1.37 6.92
C GLY A 39 10.23 -2.87 6.98
N ASN A 40 11.45 -3.20 7.39
CA ASN A 40 11.94 -4.57 7.46
C ASN A 40 11.50 -5.24 8.76
N LEU A 41 10.41 -6.01 8.65
CA LEU A 41 9.73 -6.64 9.77
C LEU A 41 10.46 -7.91 10.25
N SER A 42 11.25 -7.80 11.33
CA SER A 42 12.12 -8.87 11.86
C SER A 42 11.38 -10.15 12.23
N GLU A 43 10.11 -10.03 12.61
CA GLU A 43 9.25 -11.15 12.94
C GLU A 43 8.00 -11.26 12.05
N SER A 44 8.11 -10.80 10.80
CA SER A 44 7.07 -10.98 9.79
C SER A 44 6.64 -12.45 9.69
N ARG A 45 5.32 -12.67 9.59
CA ARG A 45 4.79 -14.01 9.29
C ARG A 45 5.35 -14.55 7.97
N ALA A 46 5.65 -13.69 6.98
CA ALA A 46 6.22 -14.11 5.70
C ALA A 46 7.58 -14.84 5.84
N ILE A 47 8.29 -14.65 6.96
CA ILE A 47 9.57 -15.31 7.24
C ILE A 47 9.39 -16.52 8.18
N ARG A 48 8.18 -16.72 8.72
CA ARG A 48 7.86 -17.81 9.67
C ARG A 48 6.91 -18.87 9.12
N VAL A 49 6.05 -18.52 8.16
CA VAL A 49 5.10 -19.46 7.52
C VAL A 49 5.58 -19.73 6.10
N ASN A 50 5.50 -20.99 5.66
CA ASN A 50 5.96 -21.44 4.34
C ASN A 50 7.44 -21.16 4.03
N THR A 51 8.27 -20.99 5.06
CA THR A 51 9.73 -20.85 4.95
C THR A 51 10.44 -22.04 5.60
N SER A 52 11.69 -22.29 5.19
CA SER A 52 12.47 -23.38 5.78
C SER A 52 12.72 -23.15 7.28
N GLY A 53 12.82 -24.23 8.06
CA GLY A 53 13.11 -24.15 9.49
C GLY A 53 14.40 -23.40 9.82
N LYS A 54 15.38 -23.38 8.89
CA LYS A 54 16.60 -22.58 9.02
C LYS A 54 16.32 -21.07 9.05
N LEU A 55 15.45 -20.58 8.15
CA LEU A 55 15.06 -19.17 8.11
C LEU A 55 14.27 -18.78 9.36
N HIS A 56 13.38 -19.67 9.82
CA HIS A 56 12.66 -19.46 11.07
C HIS A 56 13.61 -19.35 12.26
N PHE A 57 14.60 -20.26 12.36
CA PHE A 57 15.63 -20.23 13.40
C PHE A 57 16.44 -18.94 13.35
N ILE A 58 16.93 -18.55 12.17
CA ILE A 58 17.69 -17.30 11.99
C ILE A 58 16.85 -16.08 12.40
N SER A 59 15.59 -15.99 11.96
CA SER A 59 14.70 -14.89 12.35
C SER A 59 14.54 -14.81 13.87
N ARG A 60 14.25 -15.94 14.53
CA ARG A 60 13.92 -16.00 15.96
C ARG A 60 15.12 -15.81 16.88
N PHE A 61 16.26 -16.42 16.55
CA PHE A 61 17.41 -16.52 17.45
C PHE A 61 18.59 -15.63 17.05
N ILE A 62 18.58 -15.05 15.84
CA ILE A 62 19.65 -14.17 15.36
C ILE A 62 19.10 -12.77 15.07
N ILE A 63 18.12 -12.65 14.16
CA ILE A 63 17.64 -11.33 13.69
C ILE A 63 16.89 -10.59 14.81
N GLN A 64 15.91 -11.23 15.45
CA GLN A 64 15.10 -10.57 16.50
C GLN A 64 15.94 -10.11 17.70
N PRO A 65 16.83 -10.93 18.31
CA PRO A 65 17.62 -10.48 19.45
C PRO A 65 18.65 -9.40 19.10
N LEU A 66 19.21 -9.46 17.88
CA LEU A 66 20.19 -8.49 17.41
C LEU A 66 19.55 -7.27 16.73
N GLN A 67 18.22 -7.19 16.66
CA GLN A 67 17.50 -6.10 15.99
C GLN A 67 18.00 -4.70 16.41
N PRO A 68 18.24 -4.39 17.70
CA PRO A 68 18.76 -3.08 18.11
C PRO A 68 20.11 -2.75 17.47
N LEU A 69 20.97 -3.75 17.27
CA LEU A 69 22.27 -3.58 16.61
C LEU A 69 22.12 -3.50 15.09
N LEU A 70 21.22 -4.29 14.51
CA LEU A 70 21.00 -4.31 13.08
C LEU A 70 20.33 -3.01 12.58
N LYS A 71 19.57 -2.32 13.44
CA LYS A 71 19.01 -0.98 13.18
C LYS A 71 20.08 0.07 12.80
N TYR A 72 21.33 -0.09 13.22
CA TYR A 72 22.43 0.81 12.81
C TYR A 72 22.84 0.64 11.34
N LYS A 73 22.63 -0.56 10.76
CA LYS A 73 22.89 -0.81 9.34
C LYS A 73 21.66 -0.57 8.48
N ASP A 74 20.51 -0.96 8.99
CA ASP A 74 19.23 -0.82 8.33
C ASP A 74 18.24 -0.10 9.26
N PRO A 75 18.10 1.22 9.12
CA PRO A 75 17.20 2.01 9.94
C PRO A 75 15.73 1.59 9.81
N THR A 76 15.36 0.87 8.74
CA THR A 76 13.98 0.45 8.49
C THR A 76 13.56 -0.77 9.31
N MET A 77 14.50 -1.41 10.01
CA MET A 77 14.25 -2.64 10.72
C MET A 77 13.42 -2.42 11.98
N ARG A 78 12.30 -3.12 12.09
CA ARG A 78 11.37 -2.97 13.22
C ARG A 78 10.51 -4.21 13.42
N THR A 79 9.82 -4.24 14.54
CA THR A 79 8.82 -5.25 14.87
C THR A 79 7.54 -5.01 14.09
N ALA A 80 6.72 -6.05 13.91
CA ALA A 80 5.38 -5.91 13.36
C ALA A 80 4.45 -5.13 14.33
N ALA A 81 4.73 -5.16 15.63
CA ALA A 81 4.01 -4.36 16.62
C ALA A 81 4.29 -2.86 16.42
N GLU A 82 5.57 -2.47 16.35
CA GLU A 82 5.96 -1.11 15.95
C GLU A 82 5.34 -0.78 14.60
N ALA A 83 5.55 -1.64 13.58
CA ALA A 83 4.74 -1.81 12.36
C ALA A 83 3.33 -1.22 12.34
N SER A 84 2.52 -1.81 13.20
CA SER A 84 1.06 -1.76 13.12
C SER A 84 0.45 -0.39 13.41
N ILE A 85 1.19 0.53 14.03
CA ILE A 85 0.69 1.85 14.38
C ILE A 85 0.60 2.79 13.18
N ASP A 86 1.40 2.55 12.13
CA ASP A 86 1.50 3.47 10.99
C ASP A 86 0.22 3.48 10.15
N VAL A 87 -0.41 2.31 9.96
CA VAL A 87 -1.58 2.17 9.08
C VAL A 87 -2.81 2.89 9.65
N PRO A 88 -3.19 2.71 10.93
CA PRO A 88 -4.25 3.51 11.53
C PRO A 88 -3.98 5.00 11.45
N ASP A 89 -2.77 5.46 11.80
CA ASP A 89 -2.40 6.86 11.73
C ASP A 89 -2.63 7.42 10.32
N LEU A 90 -2.08 6.77 9.29
CA LEU A 90 -2.24 7.18 7.90
C LEU A 90 -3.69 7.13 7.40
N ALA A 91 -4.53 6.27 7.98
CA ALA A 91 -5.91 6.09 7.55
C ALA A 91 -6.89 7.07 8.20
N VAL A 92 -6.66 7.48 9.46
CA VAL A 92 -7.66 8.25 10.24
C VAL A 92 -7.15 9.54 10.84
N ASP A 93 -5.84 9.75 10.94
CA ASP A 93 -5.32 11.00 11.51
C ASP A 93 -5.62 12.16 10.54
N PRO A 94 -6.26 13.26 11.01
CA PRO A 94 -6.57 14.41 10.18
C PRO A 94 -5.38 14.97 9.39
N GLN A 95 -4.15 14.81 9.88
CA GLN A 95 -2.94 15.28 9.19
C GLN A 95 -2.71 14.60 7.82
N PHE A 96 -3.26 13.40 7.62
CA PHE A 96 -3.14 12.64 6.36
C PHE A 96 -4.40 12.73 5.50
N THR A 97 -5.35 13.63 5.82
CA THR A 97 -6.56 13.80 5.02
C THR A 97 -6.22 14.18 3.58
N GLY A 98 -6.69 13.38 2.61
CA GLY A 98 -6.53 13.64 1.18
C GLY A 98 -5.12 13.39 0.64
N VAL A 99 -4.20 12.83 1.44
CA VAL A 99 -2.89 12.43 0.93
C VAL A 99 -3.03 11.22 0.01
N LYS A 100 -2.10 11.12 -0.94
CA LYS A 100 -2.06 10.06 -1.96
C LYS A 100 -0.63 9.64 -2.22
N GLY A 101 -0.45 8.43 -2.72
CA GLY A 101 0.88 7.96 -3.11
C GLY A 101 1.45 6.95 -2.14
N TYR A 102 2.78 6.94 -2.08
CA TYR A 102 3.55 5.92 -1.39
C TYR A 102 4.20 6.51 -0.14
N PHE A 103 4.23 5.73 0.92
CA PHE A 103 4.79 6.10 2.21
C PHE A 103 5.79 5.05 2.64
N THR A 104 6.90 5.50 3.22
CA THR A 104 7.74 4.65 4.06
C THR A 104 7.48 5.06 5.50
N TRP A 105 6.97 4.11 6.30
CA TRP A 105 6.38 4.40 7.61
C TRP A 105 5.23 5.40 7.51
N LYS A 106 5.41 6.62 8.05
CA LYS A 106 4.44 7.72 8.00
C LYS A 106 4.92 8.90 7.15
N GLU A 107 6.07 8.74 6.47
CA GLU A 107 6.67 9.78 5.65
C GLU A 107 6.36 9.52 4.18
N GLN A 108 5.94 10.58 3.47
CA GLN A 108 5.72 10.50 2.03
C GLN A 108 7.05 10.18 1.35
N ASP A 109 7.01 9.17 0.48
CA ASP A 109 8.20 8.66 -0.20
C ASP A 109 7.89 8.37 -1.68
N THR A 110 8.93 8.08 -2.45
CA THR A 110 8.83 7.74 -3.86
C THR A 110 8.87 6.22 -4.03
N SER A 111 7.85 5.67 -4.68
CA SER A 111 7.84 4.24 -5.01
C SER A 111 8.90 3.92 -6.07
N SER A 112 9.18 2.63 -6.27
CA SER A 112 10.07 2.14 -7.34
C SER A 112 9.72 2.76 -8.72
N PRO A 113 10.71 3.00 -9.60
CA PRO A 113 10.44 3.55 -10.95
C PRO A 113 9.46 2.71 -11.76
N GLU A 114 9.52 1.39 -11.63
CA GLU A 114 8.57 0.49 -12.27
C GLU A 114 7.13 0.71 -11.80
N SER A 115 6.93 1.08 -10.52
CA SER A 115 5.61 1.38 -10.00
C SER A 115 5.02 2.68 -10.53
N LEU A 116 5.82 3.57 -11.09
CA LEU A 116 5.42 4.88 -11.64
C LEU A 116 5.15 4.84 -13.14
N ASP A 117 5.43 3.72 -13.81
CA ASP A 117 5.14 3.53 -15.23
C ASP A 117 3.63 3.38 -15.47
N ALA A 118 3.01 4.42 -16.01
CA ALA A 118 1.57 4.48 -16.29
C ALA A 118 1.10 3.38 -17.25
N ALA A 119 1.93 3.01 -18.23
CA ALA A 119 1.57 1.95 -19.19
C ALA A 119 1.55 0.58 -18.52
N LYS A 120 2.50 0.30 -17.60
CA LYS A 120 2.48 -0.92 -16.79
C LYS A 120 1.32 -0.95 -15.81
N GLN A 121 1.04 0.18 -15.16
CA GLN A 121 -0.11 0.33 -14.26
C GLN A 121 -1.42 -0.02 -14.97
N GLN A 122 -1.64 0.54 -16.16
CA GLN A 122 -2.85 0.29 -16.95
C GLN A 122 -2.97 -1.18 -17.37
N LYS A 123 -1.89 -1.77 -17.92
CA LYS A 123 -1.87 -3.19 -18.31
C LYS A 123 -2.18 -4.13 -17.13
N LEU A 124 -1.64 -3.82 -15.95
CA LEU A 124 -1.87 -4.61 -14.75
C LEU A 124 -3.31 -4.48 -14.25
N TRP A 125 -3.91 -3.30 -14.36
CA TRP A 125 -5.30 -3.07 -14.03
C TRP A 125 -6.23 -3.90 -14.91
N GLU A 126 -6.12 -3.77 -16.23
CA GLU A 126 -6.93 -4.52 -17.21
C GLU A 126 -6.80 -6.03 -17.00
N LYS A 127 -5.59 -6.52 -16.78
CA LYS A 127 -5.34 -7.94 -16.52
C LYS A 127 -5.96 -8.40 -15.20
N THR A 128 -5.97 -7.55 -14.18
CA THR A 128 -6.64 -7.84 -12.93
C THR A 128 -8.13 -8.02 -13.15
N LEU A 129 -8.78 -7.07 -13.81
CA LEU A 129 -10.22 -7.14 -14.09
C LEU A 129 -10.57 -8.43 -14.82
N GLN A 130 -9.77 -8.78 -15.83
CA GLN A 130 -9.88 -10.06 -16.53
C GLN A 130 -9.78 -11.26 -15.58
N TRP A 131 -8.82 -11.28 -14.65
CA TRP A 131 -8.62 -12.40 -13.72
C TRP A 131 -9.72 -12.54 -12.68
N VAL A 132 -10.37 -11.45 -12.30
CA VAL A 132 -11.51 -11.46 -11.37
C VAL A 132 -12.86 -11.51 -12.09
N GLU A 133 -12.86 -11.68 -13.42
CA GLU A 133 -14.05 -11.75 -14.26
C GLU A 133 -14.98 -10.54 -14.12
N LEU A 134 -14.41 -9.35 -13.89
CA LEU A 134 -15.13 -8.08 -13.88
C LEU A 134 -14.94 -7.38 -15.22
N ALA A 135 -16.05 -6.89 -15.78
CA ALA A 135 -16.03 -5.97 -16.91
C ALA A 135 -15.83 -4.53 -16.42
N GLU A 136 -15.43 -3.61 -17.30
CA GLU A 136 -15.31 -2.19 -16.91
C GLU A 136 -16.67 -1.61 -16.51
N GLU A 137 -17.75 -2.13 -17.08
CA GLU A 137 -19.13 -1.74 -16.76
C GLU A 137 -19.59 -2.22 -15.37
N ASP A 138 -18.92 -3.23 -14.80
CA ASP A 138 -19.18 -3.70 -13.42
C ASP A 138 -18.48 -2.83 -12.38
N LEU A 139 -17.51 -2.02 -12.80
CA LEU A 139 -16.82 -1.08 -11.94
C LEU A 139 -17.63 0.21 -11.88
N SER A 140 -18.22 0.48 -10.73
CA SER A 140 -18.80 1.80 -10.44
C SER A 140 -17.70 2.83 -10.12
N LEU A 141 -16.57 2.81 -10.87
CA LEU A 141 -15.33 3.56 -10.66
C LEU A 141 -14.82 4.20 -11.95
#